data_AF-A0AAU4JI54-F1
#
_entry.id   AF-A0AAU4JI54-F1
#
_cell.length_a   1.000
_cell.length_b   1.000
_cell.length_c   1.000
_cell.angle_alpha   90.00
_cell.angle_beta   90.00
_cell.angle_gamma   90.00
#
_symmetry.space_group_name_H-M   'P 1'
#
loop_
_entity.id
_entity.type
_entity.pdbx_description
1 polymer ?
#
loop_
_entity_poly.entity_id
_entity_poly.type
_entity_poly.pdbx_seq_one_letter_code
_entity_poly.pdbx_strand_id
1 'polypeptide(L)'
;MPDDPLDSGRPREGLARGLRAVLIWTLIGLPAIGVHYLVWDATGGYWLGYLAGSVLPVAVTPWLAPRVSYRRRDVLITAIAWPYMAGVIASRMALLPYRDWAPRTDEVRRSRWHYNPRYAGYWWISQNPSPWPPKK
;
A
#
# COMPACT_ATOMS: atom_id res chain seq x y z
N MET A 1 6.54 6.90 -28.49
CA MET A 1 6.74 8.35 -28.27
C MET A 1 5.36 9.00 -28.33
N PRO A 2 4.98 9.97 -27.49
CA PRO A 2 5.62 10.56 -26.29
C PRO A 2 4.73 10.36 -25.02
N ASP A 3 5.15 10.90 -23.88
CA ASP A 3 4.46 10.95 -22.58
C ASP A 3 4.58 9.70 -21.69
N ASP A 4 5.81 9.33 -21.35
CA ASP A 4 6.05 8.73 -20.03
C ASP A 4 6.13 9.92 -19.05
N PRO A 5 5.13 10.19 -18.19
CA PRO A 5 5.06 11.43 -17.41
C PRO A 5 6.19 11.58 -16.39
N LEU A 6 7.11 10.62 -16.30
CA LEU A 6 8.18 10.53 -15.32
C LEU A 6 9.51 10.01 -15.91
N ASP A 7 9.88 10.40 -17.14
CA ASP A 7 11.23 10.20 -17.69
C ASP A 7 12.29 11.10 -17.00
N SER A 8 12.30 11.09 -15.66
CA SER A 8 13.23 11.83 -14.82
C SER A 8 13.95 10.91 -13.84
N GLY A 9 14.76 10.01 -14.37
CA GLY A 9 16.17 10.37 -14.27
C GLY A 9 16.96 10.13 -12.97
N ARG A 10 16.37 10.02 -11.76
CA ARG A 10 17.17 10.32 -10.54
C ARG A 10 17.02 9.36 -9.34
N PRO A 11 18.12 9.08 -8.60
CA PRO A 11 18.13 8.34 -7.33
C PRO A 11 17.34 9.00 -6.18
N ARG A 12 16.85 10.24 -6.36
CA ARG A 12 15.97 10.94 -5.42
C ARG A 12 14.57 10.31 -5.29
N GLU A 13 14.16 9.46 -6.24
CA GLU A 13 12.85 8.80 -6.17
C GLU A 13 12.74 7.78 -5.03
N GLY A 14 13.81 7.05 -4.70
CA GLY A 14 13.80 6.09 -3.58
C GLY A 14 13.54 6.77 -2.23
N LEU A 15 14.24 7.89 -1.98
CA LEU A 15 14.04 8.70 -0.77
C LEU A 15 12.65 9.34 -0.75
N ALA A 16 12.19 9.89 -1.87
CA ALA A 16 10.85 10.49 -1.97
C ALA A 16 9.72 9.45 -1.82
N ARG A 17 9.95 8.19 -2.22
CA ARG A 17 9.03 7.07 -1.99
C ARG A 17 9.05 6.67 -0.51
N GLY A 18 10.24 6.51 0.09
CA GLY A 18 10.38 6.22 1.51
C GLY A 18 9.70 7.28 2.39
N LEU A 19 9.91 8.57 2.10
CA LEU A 19 9.26 9.67 2.81
C LEU A 19 7.74 9.65 2.65
N ARG A 20 7.22 9.36 1.45
CA ARG A 20 5.77 9.20 1.24
C ARG A 20 5.22 8.03 2.04
N ALA A 21 5.91 6.89 2.07
CA ALA A 21 5.50 5.75 2.87
C ALA A 21 5.48 6.10 4.37
N VAL A 22 6.53 6.77 4.86
CA VAL A 22 6.60 7.23 6.25
C VAL A 22 5.45 8.19 6.55
N LEU A 23 5.19 9.19 5.70
CA LEU A 23 4.09 10.14 5.89
C LEU A 23 2.73 9.43 5.96
N ILE A 24 2.45 8.51 5.04
CA ILE A 24 1.20 7.74 5.04
C ILE A 24 1.09 6.91 6.32
N TRP A 25 2.17 6.24 6.71
CA TRP A 25 2.19 5.45 7.94
C TRP A 25 1.98 6.32 9.17
N THR A 26 2.68 7.46 9.27
CA THR A 26 2.58 8.41 10.38
C THR A 26 1.17 8.97 10.52
N LEU A 27 0.52 9.33 9.40
CA LEU A 27 -0.86 9.84 9.40
C LEU A 27 -1.88 8.82 9.94
N ILE A 28 -1.62 7.52 9.78
CA ILE A 28 -2.50 6.46 10.29
C ILE A 28 -2.06 6.02 11.70
N GLY A 29 -0.75 5.90 11.91
CA GLY A 29 -0.12 5.30 13.07
C GLY A 29 -0.09 6.21 14.28
N LEU A 30 0.22 7.50 14.13
CA LEU A 30 0.24 8.41 15.28
C LEU A 30 -1.13 8.56 15.96
N PRO A 31 -2.25 8.75 15.22
CA PRO A 31 -3.56 8.77 15.85
C PRO A 31 -3.92 7.45 16.53
N ALA A 32 -3.62 6.31 15.88
CA ALA A 32 -3.86 4.98 16.43
C ALA A 32 -3.07 4.73 17.73
N ILE A 33 -1.80 5.14 17.77
CA ILE A 33 -0.94 5.07 18.96
C ILE A 33 -1.47 5.99 20.07
N GLY A 34 -1.88 7.21 19.73
CA GLY A 34 -2.46 8.15 20.68
C GLY A 34 -3.73 7.60 21.34
N VAL A 35 -4.64 7.04 20.55
CA VAL A 35 -5.86 6.38 21.05
C VAL A 35 -5.52 5.17 21.91
N HIS A 36 -4.53 4.36 21.50
CA HIS A 36 -4.07 3.22 22.29
C HIS A 36 -3.64 3.62 23.70
N TYR A 37 -2.75 4.61 23.81
CA TYR A 37 -2.27 5.08 25.10
C TYR A 37 -3.36 5.76 25.92
N LEU A 38 -4.23 6.55 25.30
CA LEU A 38 -5.34 7.22 25.99
C LEU A 38 -6.30 6.20 26.64
N VAL A 39 -6.67 5.15 25.91
CA VAL A 39 -7.58 4.13 26.42
C VAL A 39 -6.89 3.21 27.42
N TRP A 40 -5.61 2.89 27.21
CA TRP A 40 -4.84 2.14 28.20
C TRP A 40 -4.77 2.92 29.53
N ASP A 41 -4.40 4.20 29.49
CA ASP A 41 -4.34 5.05 30.69
C ASP A 41 -5.69 5.13 31.41
N ALA A 42 -6.79 5.27 30.66
CA ALA A 42 -8.14 5.36 31.24
C ALA A 42 -8.69 4.04 31.80
N THR A 43 -8.29 2.88 31.26
CA THR A 43 -8.91 1.57 31.60
C THR A 43 -7.98 0.62 32.32
N GLY A 44 -6.66 0.87 32.33
CA GLY A 44 -5.63 -0.07 32.75
C GLY A 44 -5.46 -1.29 31.84
N GLY A 45 -6.30 -1.43 30.79
CA GLY A 45 -6.34 -2.60 29.92
C GLY A 45 -5.55 -2.40 28.63
N TYR A 46 -4.36 -3.01 28.53
CA TYR A 46 -3.54 -2.98 27.31
C TYR A 46 -4.33 -3.42 26.06
N TRP A 47 -5.09 -4.51 26.15
CA TRP A 47 -5.88 -5.04 25.04
C TRP A 47 -7.04 -4.12 24.63
N LEU A 48 -7.66 -3.43 25.58
CA LEU A 48 -8.70 -2.44 25.28
C LEU A 48 -8.11 -1.24 24.53
N GLY A 49 -6.94 -0.77 24.99
CA GLY A 49 -6.17 0.24 24.26
C GLY A 49 -5.79 -0.23 22.85
N TYR A 50 -5.33 -1.48 22.72
CA TYR A 50 -4.93 -2.03 21.41
C TYR A 50 -6.12 -2.10 20.44
N LEU A 51 -7.27 -2.60 20.90
CA LEU A 51 -8.49 -2.65 20.11
C LEU A 51 -8.95 -1.25 19.70
N ALA A 52 -8.96 -0.29 20.63
CA ALA A 52 -9.33 1.09 20.34
C ALA A 52 -8.40 1.74 19.30
N GLY A 53 -7.08 1.57 19.45
CA GLY A 53 -6.09 2.05 18.48
C GLY A 53 -6.20 1.37 17.11
N SER A 54 -6.66 0.11 17.07
CA SER A 54 -6.82 -0.64 15.82
C SER A 54 -8.03 -0.19 14.97
N VAL A 55 -9.01 0.53 15.54
CA VAL A 55 -10.25 0.93 14.83
C VAL A 55 -9.96 1.71 13.55
N LEU A 56 -9.09 2.73 13.64
CA LEU A 56 -8.76 3.58 12.51
C LEU A 56 -8.02 2.80 11.40
N PRO A 57 -6.93 2.05 11.69
CA PRO A 57 -6.32 1.15 10.72
C PRO A 57 -7.31 0.16 10.12
N VAL A 58 -8.15 -0.50 10.91
CA VAL A 58 -9.13 -1.49 10.42
C VAL A 58 -10.17 -0.85 9.50
N ALA A 59 -10.54 0.41 9.70
CA ALA A 59 -11.45 1.13 8.80
C ALA A 59 -10.78 1.58 7.49
N VAL A 60 -9.57 2.13 7.58
CA VAL A 60 -8.86 2.75 6.45
C VAL A 60 -8.23 1.70 5.53
N THR A 61 -7.61 0.69 6.12
CA THR A 61 -6.77 -0.27 5.41
C THR A 61 -7.54 -1.10 4.37
N PRO A 62 -8.77 -1.60 4.62
CA PRO A 62 -9.59 -2.28 3.60
C PRO A 62 -10.04 -1.37 2.46
N TRP A 63 -10.11 -0.05 2.69
CA TRP A 63 -10.42 0.92 1.63
C TRP A 63 -9.19 1.22 0.75
N LEU A 64 -7.99 1.17 1.32
CA LEU A 64 -6.73 1.31 0.59
C LEU A 64 -6.30 0.01 -0.12
N ALA A 65 -6.67 -1.15 0.42
CA ALA A 65 -6.30 -2.47 -0.08
C ALA A 65 -6.49 -2.68 -1.61
N PRO A 66 -7.63 -2.29 -2.22
CA PRO A 66 -7.83 -2.47 -3.66
C PRO A 66 -6.86 -1.65 -4.51
N ARG A 67 -6.31 -0.55 -3.99
CA ARG A 67 -5.34 0.29 -4.72
C ARG A 67 -3.96 -0.34 -4.78
N VAL A 68 -3.67 -1.26 -3.86
CA VAL A 68 -2.41 -2.00 -3.76
C VAL A 68 -2.53 -3.48 -4.12
N SER A 69 -3.59 -3.85 -4.86
CA SER A 69 -3.89 -5.24 -5.31
C SER A 69 -4.18 -6.26 -4.21
N TYR A 70 -4.38 -5.84 -2.96
CA TYR A 70 -4.81 -6.72 -1.87
C TYR A 70 -6.34 -6.89 -1.89
N ARG A 71 -6.83 -8.10 -1.53
CA ARG A 71 -8.27 -8.27 -1.28
C ARG A 71 -8.61 -7.61 0.05
N ARG A 72 -9.81 -7.01 0.14
CA ARG A 72 -10.34 -6.50 1.42
C ARG A 72 -10.32 -7.56 2.53
N ARG A 73 -10.48 -8.84 2.14
CA ARG A 73 -10.45 -10.00 3.05
C ARG A 73 -9.06 -10.28 3.63
N ASP A 74 -8.02 -10.15 2.83
CA ASP A 74 -6.63 -10.40 3.27
C ASP A 74 -6.18 -9.35 4.29
N VAL A 75 -6.83 -8.19 4.26
CA VAL A 75 -6.59 -7.06 5.16
C VAL A 75 -7.34 -7.18 6.49
N LEU A 76 -8.18 -8.21 6.69
CA LEU A 76 -8.81 -8.45 8.00
C LEU A 76 -7.78 -8.74 9.10
N ILE A 77 -6.63 -9.29 8.74
CA ILE A 77 -5.50 -9.49 9.67
C ILE A 77 -4.96 -8.16 10.24
N THR A 78 -5.30 -7.02 9.64
CA THR A 78 -5.01 -5.69 10.19
C THR A 78 -5.58 -5.53 11.60
N ALA A 79 -6.67 -6.20 11.98
CA ALA A 79 -7.18 -6.10 13.35
C ALA A 79 -6.18 -6.60 14.42
N ILE A 80 -5.30 -7.55 14.06
CA ILE A 80 -4.35 -8.19 14.98
C ILE A 80 -2.91 -7.71 14.73
N ALA A 81 -2.62 -7.28 13.50
CA ALA A 81 -1.28 -6.88 13.06
C ALA A 81 -1.30 -5.50 12.39
N TRP A 82 -2.10 -4.56 12.92
CA TRP A 82 -2.31 -3.26 12.29
C TRP A 82 -1.03 -2.47 11.98
N PRO A 83 0.01 -2.44 12.84
CA PRO A 83 1.21 -1.65 12.56
C PRO A 83 1.96 -2.20 11.34
N TYR A 84 2.01 -3.53 11.22
CA TYR A 84 2.64 -4.23 10.12
C TYR A 84 1.86 -4.00 8.81
N MET A 85 0.54 -4.23 8.82
CA MET A 85 -0.28 -4.06 7.62
C MET A 85 -0.34 -2.60 7.14
N ALA A 86 -0.38 -1.64 8.07
CA ALA A 86 -0.27 -0.22 7.74
C ALA A 86 1.08 0.08 7.08
N GLY A 87 2.18 -0.48 7.58
CA GLY A 87 3.52 -0.32 7.00
C GLY A 87 3.63 -0.89 5.59
N VAL A 88 3.12 -2.11 5.39
CA VAL A 88 3.05 -2.76 4.07
C VAL A 88 2.25 -1.89 3.10
N ILE A 89 1.06 -1.44 3.50
CA ILE A 89 0.18 -0.68 2.60
C ILE A 89 0.71 0.72 2.31
N ALA A 90 1.30 1.39 3.29
CA ALA A 90 1.97 2.67 3.10
C ALA A 90 3.14 2.54 2.11
N SER A 91 3.96 1.49 2.26
CA SER A 91 5.08 1.21 1.35
C SER A 91 4.61 0.94 -0.07
N ARG A 92 3.57 0.12 -0.23
CA ARG A 92 2.95 -0.19 -1.53
C ARG A 92 2.31 1.06 -2.16
N MET A 93 1.64 1.90 -1.38
CA MET A 93 1.05 3.15 -1.87
C MET A 93 2.10 4.14 -2.37
N ALA A 94 3.25 4.21 -1.69
CA ALA A 94 4.34 5.08 -2.10
C ALA A 94 5.00 4.65 -3.43
N LEU A 95 4.82 3.40 -3.83
CA LEU A 95 5.39 2.83 -5.06
C LEU A 95 4.47 3.04 -6.27
N LEU A 96 3.20 3.38 -6.09
CA LEU A 96 2.30 3.68 -7.21
C LEU A 96 2.85 4.86 -8.05
N PRO A 97 2.85 4.76 -9.40
CA PRO A 97 2.21 3.75 -10.23
C PRO A 97 3.05 2.47 -10.52
N TYR A 98 4.34 2.44 -10.15
CA TYR A 98 5.26 1.34 -10.45
C TYR A 98 5.31 0.33 -9.30
N ARG A 99 4.74 -0.86 -9.53
CA ARG A 99 4.56 -1.87 -8.49
C ARG A 99 5.67 -2.91 -8.54
N ASP A 100 6.38 -3.14 -7.45
CA ASP A 100 7.38 -4.21 -7.30
C ASP A 100 6.74 -5.58 -6.98
N TRP A 101 5.42 -5.65 -6.83
CA TRP A 101 4.68 -6.88 -6.54
C TRP A 101 3.93 -7.41 -7.75
N ALA A 102 3.75 -8.72 -7.78
CA ALA A 102 2.97 -9.39 -8.82
C ALA A 102 1.51 -8.88 -8.81
N PRO A 103 0.94 -8.58 -9.99
CA PRO A 103 -0.45 -8.18 -10.13
C PRO A 103 -1.36 -9.35 -9.77
N ARG A 104 -2.52 -9.02 -9.20
CA ARG A 104 -3.52 -10.02 -8.81
C ARG A 104 -4.06 -10.75 -10.04
N THR A 105 -4.50 -12.01 -9.90
CA THR A 105 -4.94 -12.87 -11.01
C THR A 105 -6.06 -12.26 -11.88
N ASP A 106 -6.91 -11.41 -11.32
CA ASP A 106 -7.94 -10.62 -12.01
C ASP A 106 -7.40 -9.34 -12.68
N GLU A 107 -6.29 -8.80 -12.18
CA GLU A 107 -5.58 -7.64 -12.73
C GLU A 107 -4.54 -8.02 -13.80
N VAL A 108 -4.17 -9.31 -13.92
CA VAL A 108 -3.15 -9.81 -14.87
C VAL A 108 -3.40 -9.35 -16.31
N ARG A 109 -4.68 -9.24 -16.74
CA ARG A 109 -5.04 -8.79 -18.11
C ARG A 109 -4.73 -7.31 -18.37
N ARG A 110 -4.63 -6.50 -17.32
CA ARG A 110 -4.38 -5.06 -17.39
C ARG A 110 -2.95 -4.70 -17.01
N SER A 111 -2.27 -5.57 -16.27
CA SER A 111 -0.88 -5.38 -15.88
C SER A 111 0.07 -5.67 -17.04
N ARG A 112 1.06 -4.80 -17.23
CA ARG A 112 2.17 -5.05 -18.15
C ARG A 112 3.49 -5.00 -17.38
N TRP A 113 4.41 -5.87 -17.78
CA TRP A 113 5.78 -5.86 -17.30
C TRP A 113 6.53 -4.69 -17.95
N HIS A 114 7.32 -3.95 -17.17
CA HIS A 114 8.13 -2.88 -17.71
C HIS A 114 9.41 -3.46 -18.35
N TYR A 115 9.58 -3.26 -19.66
CA TYR A 115 10.76 -3.74 -20.41
C TYR A 115 11.96 -2.78 -20.38
N ASN A 116 11.74 -1.53 -19.95
CA ASN A 116 12.83 -0.56 -19.79
C ASN A 116 13.81 -1.03 -18.69
N PRO A 117 15.13 -1.13 -18.96
CA PRO A 117 16.14 -1.55 -17.97
C PRO A 117 16.08 -0.75 -16.67
N ARG A 118 15.65 0.51 -16.73
CA ARG A 118 15.52 1.40 -15.57
C ARG A 118 14.40 1.01 -14.60
N TYR A 119 13.39 0.32 -15.11
CA TYR A 119 12.20 -0.12 -14.36
C TYR A 119 12.02 -1.64 -14.45
N ALA A 120 13.08 -2.38 -14.79
CA ALA A 120 13.06 -3.83 -14.85
C ALA A 120 12.66 -4.38 -13.46
N GLY A 121 11.63 -5.22 -13.41
CA GLY A 121 11.07 -5.73 -12.15
C GLY A 121 9.77 -5.05 -11.69
N TYR A 122 9.39 -3.92 -12.28
CA TYR A 122 8.15 -3.22 -11.94
C TYR A 122 6.99 -3.60 -12.88
N TRP A 123 5.82 -3.78 -12.30
CA TRP A 123 4.53 -3.91 -12.96
C TRP A 123 3.81 -2.56 -12.98
N TRP A 124 3.13 -2.27 -14.07
CA TRP A 124 2.21 -1.14 -14.13
C TRP A 124 0.86 -1.60 -14.68
N ILE A 125 -0.23 -0.98 -14.20
CA ILE A 125 -1.58 -1.25 -14.71
C ILE A 125 -1.89 -0.26 -15.83
N SER A 126 -2.08 -0.79 -17.03
CA SER A 126 -2.62 -0.01 -18.13
C SER A 126 -4.11 0.25 -17.89
N GLN A 127 -4.55 1.51 -18.06
CA GLN A 127 -5.97 1.85 -18.02
C GLN A 127 -6.74 1.28 -19.22
N ASN A 128 -6.04 0.86 -20.28
CA ASN A 128 -6.65 0.26 -21.45
C ASN A 128 -6.40 -1.27 -21.45
N PRO A 129 -7.39 -2.10 -21.07
CA PRO A 129 -7.22 -3.55 -21.04
C PRO A 129 -6.85 -4.09 -22.43
N SER A 130 -5.86 -4.98 -22.49
CA SER A 130 -5.57 -5.73 -23.72
C SER A 130 -6.79 -6.59 -24.10
N PRO A 131 -7.31 -6.50 -25.34
CA PRO A 131 -8.39 -7.38 -25.78
C PRO A 131 -7.96 -8.85 -25.86
N TRP A 132 -6.66 -9.10 -25.92
CA TRP A 132 -6.09 -10.44 -26.06
C TRP A 132 -5.64 -11.02 -24.72
N PRO A 133 -5.91 -12.32 -24.45
CA PRO A 133 -5.42 -13.00 -23.26
C PRO A 133 -3.88 -13.07 -23.28
N PRO A 134 -3.22 -13.04 -22.10
CA PRO A 134 -1.78 -13.23 -22.01
C PRO A 134 -1.40 -14.59 -22.59
N LYS A 135 -0.42 -14.62 -23.50
CA LYS A 135 0.15 -15.88 -23.99
C LYS A 135 0.80 -16.59 -22.80
N LYS A 136 0.44 -17.87 -22.61
CA LYS A 136 1.03 -18.76 -21.62
C LYS A 136 2.50 -18.99 -21.90
#